data_AF-A0A932S7X9-F1
#
_entry.id   AF-A0A932S7X9-F1
#
_cell.length_a   1.000
_cell.length_b   1.000
_cell.length_c   1.000
_cell.angle_alpha   90.00
_cell.angle_beta   90.00
_cell.angle_gamma   90.00
#
_symmetry.space_group_name_H-M   'P 1'
#
loop_
_entity.id
_entity.type
_entity.pdbx_description
1 polymer ?
#
loop_
_entity_poly.entity_id
_entity_poly.type
_entity_poly.pdbx_seq_one_letter_code
_entity_poly.pdbx_strand_id
1 'polypeptide(L)'
;MFKTRTADPAYGVRITKAILEKWNGEIRVWDAPKSAIEGAKVLDKITQPIQAQVLEEQLDMFGSIPQRARIRYGNGQEGWVIFDMIEKPKGKAASKK
;
A
#
# COMPACT_ATOMS: atom_id res chain seq x y z
N MET A 1 3.27 -5.24 -19.59
CA MET A 1 2.04 -4.66 -19.00
C MET A 1 1.94 -5.15 -17.56
N PHE A 2 1.81 -4.24 -16.60
CA PHE A 2 1.49 -4.61 -15.22
C PHE A 2 0.01 -4.99 -15.12
N LYS A 3 -0.33 -5.93 -14.24
CA LYS A 3 -1.72 -6.33 -14.00
C LYS A 3 -2.22 -5.65 -12.73
N THR A 4 -3.40 -5.05 -12.78
CA THR A 4 -4.12 -4.58 -11.59
C THR A 4 -5.20 -5.60 -11.20
N ARG A 5 -5.38 -5.78 -9.90
CA ARG A 5 -6.43 -6.63 -9.33
C ARG A 5 -7.19 -5.82 -8.28
N THR A 6 -8.50 -5.82 -8.37
CA THR A 6 -9.38 -5.27 -7.33
C THR A 6 -9.37 -6.20 -6.11
N ALA A 7 -9.18 -5.63 -4.93
CA ALA A 7 -9.34 -6.34 -3.67
C ALA A 7 -10.83 -6.35 -3.29
N ASP A 8 -11.52 -7.46 -3.57
CA ASP A 8 -12.92 -7.68 -3.20
C ASP A 8 -13.04 -8.91 -2.27
N PRO A 9 -13.47 -8.75 -1.00
CA PRO A 9 -13.71 -7.47 -0.34
C PRO A 9 -12.41 -6.71 -0.04
N ALA A 10 -12.49 -5.38 0.04
CA ALA A 10 -11.38 -4.55 0.47
C ALA A 10 -10.91 -4.98 1.87
N TYR A 11 -9.60 -5.08 2.08
CA TYR A 11 -9.03 -5.57 3.34
C TYR A 11 -8.25 -4.48 4.06
N GLY A 12 -8.35 -4.45 5.39
CA GLY A 12 -7.61 -3.49 6.22
C GLY A 12 -6.11 -3.75 6.17
N VAL A 13 -5.31 -2.70 6.24
CA VAL A 13 -3.84 -2.69 6.38
C VAL A 13 -3.43 -1.62 7.37
N ARG A 14 -2.20 -1.69 7.85
CA ARG A 14 -1.63 -0.73 8.81
C ARG A 14 -0.27 -0.27 8.33
N ILE A 15 -0.03 1.01 8.50
CA ILE A 15 1.29 1.62 8.40
C ILE A 15 1.74 1.82 9.84
N THR A 16 2.73 1.04 10.28
CA THR A 16 3.24 1.10 11.65
C THR A 16 4.43 2.04 11.75
N LYS A 17 4.81 2.41 12.97
CA LYS A 17 6.02 3.22 13.20
C LYS A 17 7.27 2.53 12.65
N ALA A 18 7.39 1.22 12.84
CA ALA A 18 8.50 0.43 12.31
C ALA A 18 8.61 0.50 10.78
N ILE A 19 7.47 0.50 10.07
CA ILE A 19 7.44 0.69 8.62
C ILE A 19 7.93 2.09 8.27
N LEU A 20 7.41 3.13 8.94
CA LEU A 20 7.86 4.50 8.69
C LEU A 20 9.37 4.62 8.91
N GLU A 21 9.89 4.10 10.01
CA GLU A 21 11.33 4.09 10.32
C GLU A 21 12.16 3.36 9.24
N LYS A 22 11.66 2.22 8.72
CA LYS A 22 12.29 1.51 7.60
C LYS A 22 12.35 2.36 6.31
N TRP A 23 11.39 3.25 6.13
CA TRP A 23 11.22 4.05 4.91
C TRP A 23 11.51 5.55 5.12
N ASN A 24 12.52 5.88 5.94
CA ASN A 24 12.97 7.26 6.23
C ASN A 24 11.94 8.18 6.92
N GLY A 25 10.98 7.61 7.64
CA GLY A 25 9.97 8.33 8.40
C GLY A 25 8.79 8.87 7.59
N GLU A 26 8.77 8.69 6.26
CA GLU A 26 7.67 9.13 5.39
C GLU A 26 7.29 8.05 4.36
N ILE A 27 5.99 7.83 4.19
CA ILE A 27 5.46 7.07 3.05
C ILE A 27 4.78 8.05 2.11
N ARG A 28 5.22 8.06 0.86
CA ARG A 28 4.65 8.89 -0.19
C ARG A 28 3.45 8.20 -0.80
N VAL A 29 2.39 8.95 -0.99
CA VAL A 29 1.17 8.50 -1.64
C VAL A 29 1.12 9.11 -3.03
N TRP A 30 0.94 8.29 -4.06
CA TRP A 30 0.96 8.69 -5.46
C TRP A 30 -0.44 8.67 -6.10
N ASP A 31 -0.62 9.46 -7.15
CA ASP A 31 -1.88 9.47 -7.93
C ASP A 31 -2.07 8.22 -8.78
N ALA A 32 -0.97 7.58 -9.18
CA ALA A 32 -0.95 6.46 -10.10
C ALA A 32 -0.02 5.33 -9.62
N PRO A 33 -0.21 4.09 -10.10
CA PRO A 33 0.63 2.95 -9.74
C PRO A 33 1.97 2.97 -10.50
N LYS A 34 2.66 4.11 -10.54
CA LYS A 34 3.93 4.34 -11.23
C LYS A 34 4.83 5.26 -10.41
N SER A 35 6.14 5.23 -10.65
CA SER A 35 7.10 6.00 -9.84
C SER A 35 7.10 7.48 -10.22
N ALA A 36 7.70 8.34 -9.36
CA ALA A 36 7.91 9.75 -9.69
C ALA A 36 8.75 9.94 -10.97
N ILE A 37 9.68 9.01 -11.23
CA ILE A 37 10.49 8.96 -12.47
C ILE A 37 9.60 8.74 -13.71
N GLU A 38 8.48 8.04 -13.54
CA GLU A 38 7.47 7.78 -14.58
C GLU A 38 6.36 8.86 -14.63
N GLY A 39 6.58 9.97 -13.91
CA GLY A 39 5.67 11.12 -13.87
C GLY A 39 4.48 10.98 -12.93
N ALA A 40 4.48 10.04 -11.97
CA ALA A 40 3.50 10.08 -10.88
C ALA A 40 3.71 11.30 -9.98
N LYS A 41 2.61 11.93 -9.59
CA LYS A 41 2.58 13.03 -8.63
C LYS A 41 2.37 12.46 -7.24
N VAL A 42 3.12 13.01 -6.28
CA VAL A 42 2.87 12.74 -4.86
C VAL A 42 1.64 13.54 -4.46
N LEU A 43 0.57 12.84 -4.08
CA LEU A 43 -0.66 13.44 -3.56
C LEU A 43 -0.51 13.85 -2.09
N ASP A 44 0.20 13.03 -1.32
CA ASP A 44 0.26 13.17 0.13
C ASP A 44 1.46 12.43 0.73
N LYS A 45 1.75 12.69 2.01
CA LYS A 45 2.82 12.04 2.77
C LYS A 45 2.32 11.58 4.12
N ILE A 46 2.37 10.27 4.34
CA ILE A 46 2.05 9.64 5.62
C ILE A 46 3.31 9.63 6.48
N THR A 47 3.32 10.44 7.54
CA THR A 47 4.45 10.56 8.48
C THR A 47 4.12 10.00 9.87
N GLN A 48 2.90 9.54 10.07
CA GLN A 48 2.43 8.98 11.33
C GLN A 48 1.75 7.62 11.11
N PRO A 49 1.82 6.70 12.10
CA PRO A 49 1.18 5.40 11.98
C PRO A 49 -0.33 5.54 11.76
N ILE A 50 -0.86 4.81 10.78
CA ILE A 50 -2.28 4.92 10.39
C ILE A 50 -2.85 3.57 9.94
N GLN A 51 -4.16 3.41 10.09
CA GLN A 51 -4.90 2.30 9.48
C GLN A 51 -5.43 2.73 8.11
N ALA A 52 -5.38 1.81 7.16
CA ALA A 52 -5.87 2.02 5.81
C ALA A 52 -6.61 0.77 5.31
N GLN A 53 -7.23 0.86 4.14
CA GLN A 53 -7.86 -0.27 3.46
C GLN A 53 -7.30 -0.38 2.04
N VAL A 54 -6.88 -1.57 1.64
CA VAL A 54 -6.46 -1.83 0.26
C VAL A 54 -7.71 -2.02 -0.59
N LEU A 55 -7.82 -1.21 -1.64
CA LEU A 55 -8.89 -1.27 -2.63
C LEU A 55 -8.43 -2.01 -3.90
N GLU A 56 -7.19 -1.79 -4.32
CA GLU A 56 -6.61 -2.37 -5.53
C GLU A 56 -5.13 -2.71 -5.31
N GLU A 57 -4.65 -3.73 -6.00
CA GLU A 57 -3.26 -4.18 -5.99
C GLU A 57 -2.70 -4.13 -7.41
N GLN A 58 -1.54 -3.52 -7.60
CA GLN A 58 -0.75 -3.65 -8.82
C GLN A 58 0.23 -4.80 -8.63
N LEU A 59 0.10 -5.82 -9.46
CA LEU A 59 0.98 -6.98 -9.50
C LEU A 59 2.13 -6.74 -10.47
N ASP A 60 3.19 -7.51 -10.30
CA ASP A 60 4.32 -7.55 -11.23
C ASP A 60 3.88 -8.02 -12.64
N MET A 61 4.81 -8.02 -13.61
CA MET A 61 4.54 -8.41 -15.00
C MET A 61 4.01 -9.86 -15.14
N PHE A 62 4.40 -10.76 -14.23
CA PHE A 62 3.92 -12.14 -14.16
C PHE A 62 2.64 -12.29 -13.34
N GLY A 63 2.18 -11.23 -12.67
CA GLY A 63 0.94 -11.22 -11.90
C GLY A 63 1.01 -12.04 -10.61
N SER A 64 2.20 -12.31 -10.09
CA SER A 64 2.38 -13.18 -8.92
C SER A 64 2.58 -12.40 -7.62
N ILE A 65 3.24 -11.24 -7.69
CA ILE A 65 3.63 -10.49 -6.49
C ILE A 65 3.07 -9.07 -6.54
N PRO A 66 2.31 -8.62 -5.52
CA PRO A 66 1.88 -7.24 -5.43
C PRO A 66 3.07 -6.31 -5.18
N GLN A 67 3.23 -5.34 -6.07
CA GLN A 67 4.28 -4.32 -6.02
C GLN A 67 3.75 -3.03 -5.39
N ARG A 68 2.48 -2.69 -5.66
CA ARG A 68 1.81 -1.50 -5.13
C ARG A 68 0.39 -1.81 -4.70
N ALA A 69 -0.13 -1.00 -3.80
CA ALA A 69 -1.52 -1.02 -3.43
C ALA A 69 -2.12 0.38 -3.50
N ARG A 70 -3.35 0.46 -4.01
CA ARG A 70 -4.21 1.61 -3.79
C ARG A 70 -4.86 1.46 -2.43
N ILE A 71 -4.56 2.40 -1.55
CA ILE A 71 -5.11 2.42 -0.20
C ILE A 71 -6.09 3.57 -0.04
N ARG A 72 -7.12 3.35 0.78
CA ARG A 72 -7.96 4.39 1.38
C ARG A 72 -7.55 4.59 2.84
N TYR A 73 -7.28 5.82 3.25
CA TYR A 73 -6.80 6.14 4.59
C TYR A 73 -7.36 7.49 5.08
N GLY A 74 -7.24 7.75 6.39
CA GLY A 74 -7.72 8.98 7.01
C GLY A 74 -9.21 9.25 6.77
N ASN A 75 -9.56 10.48 6.40
CA ASN A 75 -10.92 10.92 6.05
C ASN A 75 -11.32 10.53 4.61
N GLY A 76 -11.00 9.32 4.17
CA GLY A 76 -11.37 8.81 2.85
C GLY A 76 -10.45 9.24 1.70
N GLN A 77 -9.23 9.70 2.01
CA GLN A 77 -8.22 9.95 0.99
C GLN A 77 -7.79 8.63 0.35
N GLU A 78 -7.47 8.67 -0.94
CA GLU A 78 -7.06 7.50 -1.71
C GLU A 78 -5.78 7.78 -2.49
N GLY A 79 -4.94 6.76 -2.58
CA GLY A 79 -3.78 6.83 -3.46
C GLY A 79 -2.93 5.57 -3.41
N TRP A 80 -1.92 5.54 -4.26
CA TRP A 80 -1.04 4.41 -4.42
C TRP A 80 0.15 4.49 -3.47
N VAL A 81 0.51 3.37 -2.88
CA VAL A 81 1.72 3.19 -2.06
C VAL A 81 2.45 1.92 -2.49
N ILE A 82 3.72 1.79 -2.14
CA ILE A 82 4.48 0.55 -2.35
C ILE A 82 3.90 -0.52 -1.41
N PHE A 83 3.69 -1.74 -1.91
CA PHE A 83 3.04 -2.79 -1.13
C PHE A 83 3.86 -3.19 0.11
N ASP A 84 5.19 -3.12 0.04
CA ASP A 84 6.08 -3.37 1.18
C ASP A 84 6.02 -2.26 2.27
N MET A 85 5.39 -1.12 1.96
CA MET A 85 5.16 -0.02 2.91
C MET A 85 3.86 -0.19 3.71
N ILE A 86 3.15 -1.31 3.57
CA ILE A 86 1.93 -1.59 4.31
C ILE A 86 2.00 -2.97 4.95
N GLU A 87 1.51 -3.09 6.18
CA GLU A 87 1.40 -4.35 6.89
C GLU A 87 -0.05 -4.84 6.84
N LYS A 88 -0.28 -6.07 6.37
CA LYS A 88 -1.57 -6.72 6.57
C LYS A 88 -1.76 -6.94 8.07
N PRO A 89 -2.90 -6.58 8.67
CA PRO A 89 -3.18 -6.91 10.05
C PRO A 89 -3.03 -8.42 10.17
N LYS A 90 -2.21 -8.87 11.13
CA LYS A 90 -2.14 -10.28 11.51
C LYS A 90 -3.51 -10.70 12.02
N GLY A 91 -4.44 -11.00 11.12
CA GLY A 91 -5.54 -11.91 11.39
C GLY A 91 -4.85 -13.25 11.60
N LYS A 92 -4.84 -13.72 12.86
CA LYS A 92 -4.23 -14.98 13.35
C LYS A 92 -3.58 -15.77 12.22
N ALA A 93 -2.28 -15.58 12.01
CA ALA A 93 -1.52 -16.59 11.30
C ALA A 93 -1.86 -17.89 12.02
N ALA A 94 -2.52 -18.81 11.31
CA ALA A 94 -2.57 -20.20 11.71
C ALA A 94 -1.11 -20.65 11.71
N SER A 95 -0.43 -20.43 12.83
CA SER A 95 0.80 -21.12 13.19
C SER A 95 0.39 -22.58 13.27
N LYS A 96 0.44 -23.27 12.12
CA LYS A 96 0.65 -24.71 12.13
C LYS A 96 2.01 -24.91 12.77
N LYS A 97 2.00 -25.38 14.01
CA LYS A 97 3.10 -26.13 14.59
C LYS A 97 2.53 -27.45 15.10
#